data_AF-A0A7X9JHR9-F1
#
_entry.id   AF-A0A7X9JHR9-F1
#
_cell.length_a   1.000
_cell.length_b   1.000
_cell.length_c   1.000
_cell.angle_alpha   90.00
_cell.angle_beta   90.00
_cell.angle_gamma   90.00
#
_symmetry.space_group_name_H-M   'P 1'
#
loop_
_entity.id
_entity.type
_entity.pdbx_description
1 polymer ?
#
loop_
_entity_poly.entity_id
_entity_poly.type
_entity_poly.pdbx_seq_one_letter_code
_entity_poly.pdbx_strand_id
1 'polypeptide(L)'
;TSFMGFFPAKDPQVAILVVLDEPQKDKWGGVASAPVFKNIAEQILNCFKTDIRETPVFKKEKTDKVQLVSAEQTLLPEIVENSDGPSMPNFMGLTIREALKKAKTESIELKISGNGWAVRQYPEPHAPLGHERVCSVVFELTD
;
A
#
# COMPACT_ATOMS: atom_id res chain seq x y z
N THR A 1 1.70 15.67 -27.31
CA THR A 1 1.16 14.31 -27.46
C THR A 1 0.01 14.07 -26.50
N SER A 2 -0.95 13.22 -26.87
CA SER A 2 -2.10 12.90 -26.03
C SER A 2 -2.32 11.40 -25.84
N PHE A 3 -2.95 11.06 -24.73
CA PHE A 3 -3.45 9.73 -24.42
C PHE A 3 -4.80 9.85 -23.73
N MET A 4 -5.77 9.03 -24.14
CA MET A 4 -7.08 8.97 -23.53
C MET A 4 -7.37 7.53 -23.13
N GLY A 5 -7.95 7.36 -21.95
CA GLY A 5 -8.46 6.08 -21.49
C GLY A 5 -9.68 6.29 -20.61
N PHE A 6 -10.44 5.22 -20.44
CA PHE A 6 -11.61 5.21 -19.57
C PHE A 6 -11.67 3.90 -18.80
N PHE A 7 -12.33 3.92 -17.66
CA PHE A 7 -12.58 2.73 -16.86
C PHE A 7 -13.86 2.87 -16.01
N PRO A 8 -14.51 1.75 -15.63
CA PRO A 8 -14.29 0.37 -16.09
C PRO A 8 -14.49 0.19 -17.61
N ALA A 9 -13.94 -0.87 -18.21
CA ALA A 9 -13.99 -1.04 -19.66
C ALA A 9 -15.39 -1.38 -20.21
N LYS A 10 -16.20 -2.12 -19.43
CA LYS A 10 -17.55 -2.56 -19.82
C LYS A 10 -18.60 -1.47 -19.61
N ASP A 11 -18.51 -0.74 -18.51
CA ASP A 11 -19.41 0.34 -18.13
C ASP A 11 -18.57 1.56 -17.68
N PRO A 12 -18.13 2.42 -18.61
CA PRO A 12 -17.21 3.51 -18.30
C PRO A 12 -17.82 4.57 -17.41
N GLN A 13 -17.23 4.78 -16.23
CA GLN A 13 -17.67 5.80 -15.26
C GLN A 13 -16.69 6.98 -15.19
N VAL A 14 -15.42 6.74 -15.56
CA VAL A 14 -14.37 7.75 -15.54
C VAL A 14 -13.64 7.75 -16.88
N ALA A 15 -13.46 8.92 -17.46
CA ALA A 15 -12.60 9.16 -18.62
C ALA A 15 -11.48 10.14 -18.24
N ILE A 16 -10.26 9.85 -18.68
CA ILE A 16 -9.08 10.70 -18.45
C ILE A 16 -8.44 10.98 -19.81
N LEU A 17 -8.28 12.27 -20.12
CA LEU A 17 -7.49 12.75 -21.24
C LEU A 17 -6.23 13.42 -20.69
N VAL A 18 -5.07 12.89 -21.10
CA VAL A 18 -3.77 13.49 -20.80
C VAL A 18 -3.26 14.12 -22.08
N VAL A 19 -2.96 15.42 -22.03
CA VAL A 19 -2.27 16.15 -23.11
C VAL A 19 -0.96 16.69 -22.55
N LEU A 20 0.15 16.26 -23.13
CA LEU A 20 1.48 16.76 -22.83
C LEU A 20 1.94 17.61 -24.00
N ASP A 21 2.14 18.89 -23.77
CA ASP A 21 2.75 19.77 -24.77
C ASP A 21 4.28 19.62 -24.75
N GLU A 22 4.89 19.53 -25.94
CA GLU A 22 6.35 19.40 -26.15
C GLU A 22 7.13 18.55 -25.11
N PRO A 23 6.84 17.23 -24.96
CA PRO A 23 7.54 16.40 -23.98
C PRO A 23 9.03 16.25 -24.33
N GLN A 24 9.89 16.59 -23.36
CA GLN A 24 11.34 16.74 -23.56
C GLN A 24 12.11 15.40 -23.62
N LYS A 25 11.65 14.36 -22.92
CA LYS A 25 12.38 13.08 -22.78
C LYS A 25 11.89 11.97 -23.72
N ASP A 26 10.58 11.83 -23.89
CA ASP A 26 9.97 10.76 -24.69
C ASP A 26 8.94 11.36 -25.66
N LYS A 27 9.27 11.38 -26.96
CA LYS A 27 8.45 12.04 -27.99
C LYS A 27 7.23 11.22 -28.45
N TRP A 28 7.10 9.98 -27.98
CA TRP A 28 6.03 9.06 -28.37
C TRP A 28 4.88 9.10 -27.36
N GLY A 29 3.66 9.33 -27.85
CA GLY A 29 2.50 9.61 -27.01
C GLY A 29 2.09 8.55 -26.02
N GLY A 30 2.16 7.29 -26.43
CA GLY A 30 1.89 6.17 -25.53
C GLY A 30 2.92 6.04 -24.42
N VAL A 31 4.16 6.48 -24.62
CA VAL A 31 5.25 6.32 -23.64
C VAL A 31 5.27 7.48 -22.64
N ALA A 32 5.06 8.71 -23.10
CA ALA A 32 5.09 9.88 -22.23
C ALA A 32 3.80 10.07 -21.41
N SER A 33 2.63 9.86 -22.03
CA SER A 33 1.35 10.18 -21.39
C SER A 33 0.74 9.01 -20.60
N ALA A 34 1.11 7.76 -20.90
CA ALA A 34 0.56 6.61 -20.18
C ALA A 34 0.97 6.50 -18.70
N PRO A 35 2.23 6.80 -18.29
CA PRO A 35 2.60 6.82 -16.88
C PRO A 35 1.80 7.87 -16.08
N VAL A 36 1.51 9.02 -16.71
CA VAL A 36 0.68 10.07 -16.11
C VAL A 36 -0.76 9.58 -15.94
N PHE A 37 -1.34 8.98 -16.99
CA PHE A 37 -2.66 8.35 -16.89
C PHE A 37 -2.72 7.33 -15.75
N LYS A 38 -1.73 6.43 -15.65
CA LYS A 38 -1.67 5.39 -14.60
C LYS A 38 -1.70 6.00 -13.20
N ASN A 39 -0.86 7.01 -12.93
CA ASN A 39 -0.78 7.64 -11.63
C ASN A 39 -2.10 8.32 -11.23
N ILE A 40 -2.76 9.02 -12.19
CA ILE A 40 -4.06 9.65 -11.96
C ILE A 40 -5.14 8.59 -11.72
N ALA A 41 -5.20 7.55 -12.56
CA ALA A 41 -6.16 6.46 -12.42
C ALA A 41 -6.01 5.72 -11.08
N GLU A 42 -4.78 5.44 -10.64
CA GLU A 42 -4.51 4.82 -9.35
C GLU A 42 -4.97 5.70 -8.18
N GLN A 43 -4.77 7.02 -8.25
CA GLN A 43 -5.28 7.93 -7.23
C GLN A 43 -6.81 7.94 -7.22
N ILE A 44 -7.46 8.01 -8.38
CA ILE A 44 -8.92 8.00 -8.47
C ILE A 44 -9.48 6.71 -7.84
N LEU A 45 -8.92 5.56 -8.21
CA LEU A 45 -9.33 4.26 -7.70
C LEU A 45 -9.09 4.04 -6.21
N ASN A 46 -8.18 4.80 -5.59
CA ASN A 46 -7.81 4.62 -4.19
C ASN A 46 -8.39 5.71 -3.26
N CYS A 47 -8.63 6.91 -3.78
CA CYS A 47 -9.08 8.06 -2.98
C CYS A 47 -10.60 8.24 -3.04
N PHE A 48 -11.27 7.74 -4.07
CA PHE A 48 -12.71 7.84 -4.19
C PHE A 48 -13.35 6.49 -3.87
N LYS A 49 -14.25 6.48 -2.87
CA LYS A 49 -15.20 5.38 -2.63
C LYS A 49 -16.17 5.32 -3.80
N THR A 50 -15.70 4.74 -4.87
CA THR A 50 -16.43 4.57 -6.10
C THR A 50 -16.57 3.07 -6.28
N ASP A 51 -17.79 2.61 -6.58
CA ASP A 51 -18.07 1.21 -6.93
C ASP A 51 -17.46 0.81 -8.29
N ILE A 52 -16.51 1.61 -8.78
CA ILE A 52 -15.72 1.45 -9.99
C ILE A 52 -14.86 0.17 -9.94
N ARG A 53 -14.55 -0.35 -8.75
CA ARG A 53 -13.81 -1.60 -8.60
C ARG A 53 -14.78 -2.78 -8.52
N GLU A 54 -15.05 -3.42 -9.67
CA GLU A 54 -15.21 -4.88 -9.62
C GLU A 54 -13.86 -5.45 -9.19
N THR A 55 -13.77 -6.06 -8.02
CA THR A 55 -12.53 -6.72 -7.57
C THR A 55 -12.37 -7.99 -8.42
N PRO A 56 -11.45 -8.05 -9.40
CA PRO A 56 -11.22 -9.31 -10.08
C PRO A 56 -10.49 -10.21 -9.08
N VAL A 57 -11.10 -11.34 -8.75
CA VAL A 57 -10.47 -12.36 -7.92
C VAL A 57 -9.29 -12.92 -8.71
N PHE A 58 -8.10 -12.33 -8.51
CA PHE A 58 -6.86 -12.88 -9.01
C PHE A 58 -6.58 -14.18 -8.26
N LYS A 59 -6.92 -15.32 -8.87
CA LYS A 59 -6.32 -16.59 -8.49
C LYS A 59 -4.82 -16.47 -8.77
N LYS A 60 -4.01 -16.33 -7.73
CA LYS A 60 -2.55 -16.46 -7.86
C LYS A 60 -2.25 -17.87 -8.35
N GLU A 61 -1.96 -18.03 -9.63
CA GLU A 61 -1.25 -19.21 -10.10
C GLU A 61 0.19 -19.12 -9.57
N LYS A 62 0.59 -20.15 -8.83
CA LYS A 62 1.95 -20.31 -8.29
C LYS A 62 2.94 -20.26 -9.44
N THR A 63 3.84 -19.29 -9.44
CA THR A 63 5.03 -19.30 -10.29
C THR A 63 6.26 -19.30 -9.40
N ASP A 64 7.19 -20.17 -9.78
CA ASP A 64 8.35 -20.58 -9.01
C ASP A 64 9.35 -19.45 -8.70
N LYS A 65 9.99 -19.67 -7.55
CA LYS A 65 11.14 -18.98 -6.93
C LYS A 65 11.93 -18.01 -7.83
N VAL A 66 11.92 -16.73 -7.46
CA VAL A 66 13.02 -15.81 -7.77
C VAL A 66 13.71 -15.44 -6.47
N GLN A 67 14.98 -15.84 -6.35
CA GLN A 67 15.89 -15.49 -5.25
C GLN A 67 16.58 -14.18 -5.59
N LEU A 68 16.57 -13.22 -4.67
CA LEU A 68 17.44 -12.04 -4.68
C LEU A 68 18.13 -11.96 -3.31
N VAL A 69 19.46 -11.90 -3.33
CA VAL A 69 20.33 -11.93 -2.16
C VAL A 69 20.86 -10.53 -1.85
N SER A 70 20.67 -10.13 -0.58
CA SER A 70 21.41 -9.26 0.35
C SER A 70 21.96 -7.88 -0.04
N ALA A 71 21.77 -6.91 0.86
CA ALA A 71 22.87 -6.14 1.46
C ALA A 71 22.49 -5.66 2.88
N GLU A 72 23.29 -6.04 3.88
CA GLU A 72 23.27 -5.52 5.25
C GLU A 72 23.68 -4.05 5.30
N GLN A 73 23.11 -3.28 6.25
CA GLN A 73 23.85 -2.24 6.97
C GLN A 73 23.18 -1.87 8.30
N THR A 74 23.89 -2.22 9.37
CA THR A 74 23.73 -1.82 10.77
C THR A 74 23.75 -0.30 10.93
N LEU A 75 22.74 0.29 11.59
CA LEU A 75 22.91 1.45 12.47
C LEU A 75 21.84 1.43 13.58
N LEU A 76 22.28 1.19 14.82
CA LEU A 76 21.52 1.48 16.04
C LEU A 76 21.44 3.00 16.24
N PRO A 77 20.32 3.52 16.76
CA PRO A 77 20.42 4.64 17.68
C PRO A 77 19.72 4.34 19.01
N GLU A 78 20.55 4.49 20.04
CA GLU A 78 20.35 4.95 21.42
C GLU A 78 18.92 5.05 22.00
N ILE A 79 18.83 4.43 23.18
CA ILE A 79 17.73 4.41 24.13
C ILE A 79 17.50 5.83 24.67
N VAL A 80 16.27 6.33 24.56
CA VAL A 80 15.79 7.42 25.41
C VAL A 80 14.71 6.83 26.32
N GLU A 81 15.05 6.79 27.61
CA GLU A 81 14.20 6.34 28.70
C GLU A 81 13.01 7.29 28.87
N ASN A 82 11.80 6.77 28.67
CA ASN A 82 10.61 7.20 29.38
C ASN A 82 9.94 5.94 29.92
N SER A 83 9.47 6.01 31.15
CA SER A 83 8.97 4.90 31.95
C SER A 83 7.64 4.34 31.43
N ASP A 84 7.74 3.58 30.35
CA ASP A 84 6.88 2.46 29.95
C ASP A 84 7.69 1.71 28.88
N GLY A 85 7.92 0.41 29.05
CA GLY A 85 8.66 -0.38 28.06
C GLY A 85 8.07 -0.22 26.66
N PRO A 86 8.83 -0.45 25.57
CA PRO A 86 8.31 -0.36 24.22
C PRO A 86 7.04 -1.21 24.13
N SER A 87 5.92 -0.57 23.84
CA SER A 87 4.60 -1.16 23.93
C SER A 87 3.97 -1.23 22.54
N MET A 88 3.23 -2.30 22.25
CA MET A 88 2.65 -2.56 20.94
C MET A 88 1.60 -1.48 20.60
N PRO A 89 1.76 -0.73 19.50
CA PRO A 89 0.74 0.22 19.07
C PRO A 89 -0.57 -0.47 18.67
N ASN A 90 -1.66 0.26 18.85
CA ASN A 90 -2.97 -0.13 18.35
C ASN A 90 -3.09 0.18 16.84
N PHE A 91 -3.35 -0.85 16.04
CA PHE A 91 -3.60 -0.78 14.60
C PHE A 91 -5.08 -0.93 14.24
N MET A 92 -5.97 -1.20 15.21
CA MET A 92 -7.40 -1.40 14.97
C MET A 92 -8.07 -0.19 14.35
N GLY A 93 -8.95 -0.44 13.38
CA GLY A 93 -9.64 0.61 12.65
C GLY A 93 -8.76 1.42 11.70
N LEU A 94 -7.50 1.02 11.47
CA LEU A 94 -6.67 1.62 10.43
C LEU A 94 -6.83 0.86 9.11
N THR A 95 -6.68 1.57 8.01
CA THR A 95 -6.47 0.95 6.69
C THR A 95 -5.06 0.37 6.60
N ILE A 96 -4.83 -0.58 5.68
CA ILE A 96 -3.49 -1.15 5.43
C ILE A 96 -2.42 -0.05 5.25
N ARG A 97 -2.76 1.04 4.54
CA ARG A 97 -1.84 2.15 4.29
C ARG A 97 -1.48 2.91 5.56
N GLU A 98 -2.47 3.22 6.38
CA GLU A 98 -2.27 3.91 7.66
C GLU A 98 -1.50 3.03 8.65
N ALA A 99 -1.84 1.73 8.69
CA ALA A 99 -1.15 0.75 9.52
C ALA A 99 0.33 0.61 9.11
N LEU A 100 0.63 0.49 7.81
CA LEU A 100 2.01 0.47 7.30
C LEU A 100 2.78 1.76 7.62
N LYS A 101 2.13 2.92 7.49
CA LYS A 101 2.73 4.21 7.82
C LYS A 101 3.09 4.28 9.30
N LYS A 102 2.16 3.88 10.18
CA LYS A 102 2.35 3.85 11.64
C LYS A 102 3.44 2.84 12.04
N ALA A 103 3.43 1.66 11.47
CA ALA A 103 4.42 0.61 11.73
C ALA A 103 5.85 1.05 11.33
N LYS A 104 5.99 1.75 10.20
CA LYS A 104 7.28 2.31 9.77
C LYS A 104 7.80 3.37 10.74
N THR A 105 6.92 4.22 11.27
CA THR A 105 7.30 5.25 12.27
C THR A 105 7.77 4.64 13.58
N GLU A 106 7.20 3.50 13.99
CA GLU A 106 7.51 2.84 15.25
C GLU A 106 8.54 1.69 15.11
N SER A 107 9.11 1.53 13.91
CA SER A 107 10.06 0.47 13.57
C SER A 107 9.55 -0.95 13.87
N ILE A 108 8.30 -1.22 13.49
CA ILE A 108 7.61 -2.52 13.63
C ILE A 108 7.41 -3.12 12.24
N GLU A 109 7.80 -4.38 12.08
CA GLU A 109 7.54 -5.16 10.89
C GLU A 109 6.10 -5.71 10.94
N LEU A 110 5.30 -5.38 9.94
CA LEU A 110 3.88 -5.72 9.93
C LEU A 110 3.60 -6.87 8.96
N LYS A 111 3.10 -7.99 9.49
CA LYS A 111 2.60 -9.14 8.72
C LYS A 111 1.12 -8.92 8.41
N ILE A 112 0.82 -8.63 7.15
CA ILE A 112 -0.53 -8.29 6.69
C ILE A 112 -1.27 -9.53 6.20
N SER A 113 -2.51 -9.71 6.66
CA SER A 113 -3.45 -10.70 6.14
C SER A 113 -4.81 -10.06 5.84
N GLY A 114 -5.39 -10.33 4.66
CA GLY A 114 -6.73 -9.85 4.28
C GLY A 114 -6.76 -8.46 3.62
N ASN A 115 -7.94 -7.84 3.60
CA ASN A 115 -8.24 -6.57 2.92
C ASN A 115 -9.31 -5.79 3.68
N GLY A 116 -9.23 -4.45 3.66
CA GLY A 116 -10.18 -3.57 4.35
C GLY A 116 -9.59 -2.91 5.59
N TRP A 117 -10.32 -2.98 6.70
CA TRP A 117 -9.99 -2.33 7.98
C TRP A 117 -9.37 -3.33 8.93
N ALA A 118 -8.40 -2.89 9.73
CA ALA A 118 -7.77 -3.74 10.72
C ALA A 118 -8.77 -4.13 11.82
N VAL A 119 -9.10 -5.42 11.91
CA VAL A 119 -10.07 -5.95 12.87
C VAL A 119 -9.43 -6.78 13.98
N ARG A 120 -8.23 -7.33 13.73
CA ARG A 120 -7.46 -8.08 14.72
C ARG A 120 -5.97 -7.83 14.55
N GLN A 121 -5.26 -7.79 15.66
CA GLN A 121 -3.80 -7.74 15.68
C GLN A 121 -3.24 -8.73 16.70
N TYR A 122 -2.00 -9.16 16.46
CA TYR A 122 -1.23 -9.94 17.41
C TYR A 122 0.25 -9.55 17.31
N PRO A 123 0.94 -9.22 18.42
CA PRO A 123 0.45 -9.07 19.80
C PRO A 123 -0.68 -8.03 20.00
N GLU A 124 -1.44 -8.18 21.11
CA GLU A 124 -2.52 -7.25 21.48
C GLU A 124 -2.00 -5.82 21.67
N PRO A 125 -2.85 -4.80 21.45
CA PRO A 125 -2.49 -3.42 21.72
C PRO A 125 -1.97 -3.26 23.15
N HIS A 126 -0.95 -2.43 23.30
CA HIS A 126 -0.27 -2.12 24.54
C HIS A 126 0.51 -3.28 25.19
N ALA A 127 0.57 -4.45 24.55
CA ALA A 127 1.43 -5.54 25.00
C ALA A 127 2.91 -5.15 24.94
N PRO A 128 3.76 -5.63 25.86
CA PRO A 128 5.20 -5.36 25.79
C PRO A 128 5.80 -5.93 24.50
N LEU A 129 6.51 -5.07 23.75
CA LEU A 129 7.27 -5.48 22.58
C LEU A 129 8.49 -6.28 23.05
N GLY A 130 8.56 -7.54 22.61
CA GLY A 130 9.77 -8.36 22.76
C GLY A 130 10.92 -7.83 21.91
N HIS A 131 12.01 -8.60 21.84
CA HIS A 131 13.17 -8.24 21.02
C HIS A 131 12.83 -8.22 19.51
N GLU A 132 11.86 -9.03 19.09
CA GLU A 132 11.32 -9.03 17.74
C GLU A 132 10.14 -8.06 17.64
N ARG A 133 10.32 -6.96 16.90
CA ARG A 133 9.28 -5.96 16.64
C ARG A 133 8.38 -6.39 15.49
N VAL A 134 7.65 -7.49 15.65
CA VAL A 134 6.75 -8.03 14.62
C VAL A 134 5.31 -7.97 15.10
N CYS A 135 4.40 -7.47 14.25
CA CYS A 135 2.97 -7.46 14.49
C CYS A 135 2.22 -8.07 13.32
N SER A 136 1.37 -9.07 13.57
CA SER A 136 0.47 -9.65 12.58
C SER A 136 -0.88 -8.97 12.68
N VAL A 137 -1.37 -8.40 11.58
CA VAL A 137 -2.66 -7.68 11.54
C VAL A 137 -3.56 -8.29 10.47
N VAL A 138 -4.80 -8.59 10.86
CA VAL A 138 -5.85 -9.12 10.00
C VAL A 138 -6.79 -7.99 9.62
N PHE A 139 -7.05 -7.87 8.32
CA PHE A 139 -7.91 -6.86 7.71
C PHE A 139 -9.13 -7.53 7.09
N GLU A 140 -10.32 -7.00 7.41
CA GLU A 140 -11.59 -7.49 6.88
C GLU A 140 -12.41 -6.29 6.33
N LEU A 141 -13.26 -6.56 5.33
CA LEU A 141 -14.24 -5.59 4.83
C LEU A 141 -15.42 -5.58 5.81
N THR A 142 -15.68 -4.42 6.41
CA THR A 142 -16.91 -4.20 7.17
C THR A 142 -18.04 -3.92 6.19
N ASP A 143 -19.05 -4.79 6.17
CA ASP A 143 -20.32 -4.60 5.44
C ASP A 143 -21.13 -3.41 5.96
#